data_AF-A0A7J3L091-F1
#
_entry.id   AF-A0A7J3L091-F1
#
_cell.length_a   1.000
_cell.length_b   1.000
_cell.length_c   1.000
_cell.angle_alpha   90.00
_cell.angle_beta   90.00
_cell.angle_gamma   90.00
#
_symmetry.space_group_name_H-M   'P 1'
#
loop_
_entity.id
_entity.type
_entity.pdbx_description
1 polymer ?
#
loop_
_entity_poly.entity_id
_entity_poly.type
_entity_poly.pdbx_seq_one_letter_code
_entity_poly.pdbx_strand_id
1 'polypeptide(L)'
;YIPFISMSQFKNIHWRTLKPIIEEIWRHGNQVLFYAEGDWTPHLDSFAELPEKSIIFHVDRSDIYEVRRKLKDKFCVSGGIPNWVLSVGTPEDVQHYCKKVIDVLASDGGYIMDASAIIQNDAKIENIKAMTEFTRRYDVYSTDQQLLHSGENIGGADPPDSTLKPKIKPGVCIPWEEKRRELPRILGDENIVGRIWEEVESFGYLFIWQILLSF
;
A
#
# COMPACT_ATOMS: atom_id res chain seq x y z
N TYR A 1 14.26 4.44 10.62
CA TYR A 1 15.65 4.19 10.20
C TYR A 1 15.84 4.98 8.92
N ILE A 2 17.02 5.56 8.70
CA ILE A 2 17.31 6.28 7.45
C ILE A 2 17.60 5.21 6.38
N PRO A 3 17.16 5.38 5.12
CA PRO A 3 17.49 4.47 4.02
C PRO A 3 18.98 4.14 4.00
N PHE A 4 19.33 2.89 3.65
CA PHE A 4 20.72 2.42 3.59
C PHE A 4 21.50 2.96 2.37
N ILE A 5 21.34 4.26 2.07
CA ILE A 5 22.03 4.97 1.01
C ILE A 5 22.54 6.30 1.58
N SER A 6 23.84 6.56 1.45
CA SER A 6 24.38 7.88 1.82
C SER A 6 23.85 8.95 0.88
N MET A 7 23.75 10.20 1.34
CA MET A 7 23.34 11.33 0.48
C MET A 7 24.21 11.46 -0.79
N SER A 8 25.50 11.08 -0.72
CA SER A 8 26.38 11.08 -1.88
C SER A 8 25.98 10.01 -2.90
N GLN A 9 25.77 8.77 -2.46
CA GLN A 9 25.27 7.69 -3.34
C GLN A 9 23.89 8.02 -3.88
N PHE A 10 23.02 8.62 -3.06
CA PHE A 10 21.70 9.06 -3.48
C PHE A 10 21.81 10.05 -4.64
N LYS A 11 22.54 11.15 -4.46
CA LYS A 11 22.65 12.20 -5.50
C LYS A 11 23.34 11.71 -6.77
N ASN A 12 24.43 10.97 -6.63
CA ASN A 12 25.30 10.64 -7.75
C ASN A 12 24.87 9.39 -8.53
N ILE A 13 24.14 8.47 -7.89
CA ILE A 13 23.78 7.17 -8.47
C ILE A 13 22.26 7.04 -8.53
N HIS A 14 21.60 6.97 -7.38
CA HIS A 14 20.17 6.63 -7.32
C HIS A 14 19.26 7.71 -7.92
N TRP A 15 19.35 8.95 -7.43
CA TRP A 15 18.49 10.05 -7.87
C TRP A 15 18.77 10.45 -9.32
N ARG A 16 20.05 10.39 -9.73
CA ARG A 16 20.47 10.69 -11.10
C ARG A 16 19.84 9.74 -12.12
N THR A 17 19.58 8.49 -11.76
CA THR A 17 18.91 7.52 -12.63
C THR A 17 17.40 7.52 -12.43
N LEU A 18 16.91 7.63 -11.19
CA LEU A 18 15.49 7.57 -10.87
C LEU A 18 14.73 8.78 -11.40
N LYS A 19 15.25 10.01 -11.20
CA LYS A 19 14.52 11.24 -11.57
C LYS A 19 14.10 11.27 -13.06
N PRO A 20 15.00 11.01 -14.05
CA PRO A 20 14.60 10.96 -15.45
C PRO A 20 13.54 9.89 -15.77
N ILE A 21 13.56 8.76 -15.07
CA ILE A 21 12.55 7.70 -15.24
C ILE A 21 11.18 8.21 -14.80
N ILE A 22 11.10 8.88 -13.65
CA ILE A 22 9.84 9.44 -13.13
C ILE A 22 9.31 10.55 -14.03
N GLU A 23 10.20 11.43 -14.51
CA GLU A 23 9.84 12.49 -15.47
C GLU A 23 9.27 11.91 -16.77
N GLU A 24 9.86 10.83 -17.28
CA GLU A 24 9.37 10.15 -18.47
C GLU A 24 8.03 9.46 -18.22
N ILE A 25 7.84 8.76 -17.10
CA ILE A 25 6.54 8.14 -16.75
C ILE A 25 5.44 9.21 -16.67
N TRP A 26 5.74 10.35 -16.05
CA TRP A 26 4.83 11.50 -15.98
C TRP A 26 4.50 12.10 -17.35
N ARG A 27 5.50 12.20 -18.25
CA ARG A 27 5.30 12.68 -19.62
C ARG A 27 4.30 11.83 -20.41
N HIS A 28 4.15 10.56 -20.06
CA HIS A 28 3.16 9.64 -20.64
C HIS A 28 1.82 9.63 -19.90
N GLY A 29 1.61 10.58 -18.98
CA GLY A 29 0.34 10.77 -18.27
C GLY A 29 0.14 9.87 -17.04
N ASN A 30 1.20 9.23 -16.53
CA ASN A 30 1.13 8.34 -15.38
C ASN A 30 1.75 8.98 -14.13
N GLN A 31 1.06 8.86 -13.00
CA GLN A 31 1.56 9.31 -11.69
C GLN A 31 2.24 8.15 -10.94
N VAL A 32 3.32 8.42 -10.22
CA VAL A 32 4.08 7.39 -9.49
C VAL A 32 3.88 7.52 -7.98
N LEU A 33 3.55 6.40 -7.33
CA LEU A 33 3.55 6.32 -5.87
C LEU A 33 4.97 6.07 -5.36
N PHE A 34 5.52 7.01 -4.60
CA PHE A 34 6.76 6.83 -3.86
C PHE A 34 6.43 6.21 -2.50
N TYR A 35 6.58 4.89 -2.41
CA TYR A 35 6.47 4.16 -1.16
C TYR A 35 7.76 4.32 -0.33
N ALA A 36 7.88 5.47 0.34
CA ALA A 36 9.14 5.93 0.93
C ALA A 36 9.37 5.33 2.32
N GLU A 37 9.65 4.02 2.38
CA GLU A 37 9.95 3.30 3.63
C GLU A 37 11.17 3.89 4.37
N GLY A 38 11.04 4.06 5.68
CA GLY A 38 12.02 4.72 6.52
C GLY A 38 11.86 6.23 6.61
N ASP A 39 12.95 6.90 6.99
CA ASP A 39 13.02 8.35 7.14
C ASP A 39 13.75 9.00 5.96
N TRP A 40 12.97 9.61 5.07
CA TRP A 40 13.44 10.31 3.88
C TRP A 40 13.46 11.84 4.07
N THR A 41 13.28 12.35 5.29
CA THR A 41 13.33 13.80 5.60
C THR A 41 14.58 14.50 5.01
N PRO A 42 15.79 13.91 5.04
CA PRO A 42 16.98 14.52 4.44
C PRO A 42 16.95 14.65 2.89
N HIS A 43 16.06 13.92 2.22
CA HIS A 43 16.00 13.80 0.75
C HIS A 43 14.86 14.60 0.12
N LEU A 44 13.96 15.16 0.93
CA LEU A 44 12.74 15.83 0.46
C LEU A 44 13.04 16.96 -0.53
N ASP A 45 14.14 17.71 -0.37
CA ASP A 45 14.52 18.79 -1.29
C ASP A 45 14.82 18.26 -2.71
N SER A 46 15.38 17.06 -2.82
CA SER A 46 15.61 16.43 -4.12
C SER A 46 14.30 15.98 -4.76
N PHE A 47 13.36 15.44 -3.99
CA PHE A 47 12.04 15.06 -4.50
C PHE A 47 11.22 16.27 -4.96
N ALA A 48 11.39 17.43 -4.31
CA ALA A 48 10.77 18.69 -4.71
C ALA A 48 11.15 19.15 -6.14
N GLU A 49 12.25 18.63 -6.70
CA GLU A 49 12.69 18.93 -8.07
C GLU A 49 11.81 18.32 -9.15
N LEU A 50 11.04 17.26 -8.86
CA LEU A 50 10.18 16.57 -9.83
C LEU A 50 9.04 17.47 -10.34
N PRO A 51 8.40 17.20 -11.50
CA PRO A 51 7.26 18.00 -11.98
C PRO A 51 6.07 18.01 -11.01
N GLU A 52 5.29 19.09 -10.94
CA GLU A 52 4.10 19.13 -10.08
C GLU A 52 3.14 17.98 -10.37
N LYS A 53 2.54 17.40 -9.32
CA LYS A 53 1.63 16.22 -9.39
C LYS A 53 2.26 14.94 -9.93
N SER A 54 3.54 14.89 -10.26
CA SER A 54 4.13 13.67 -10.85
C SER A 54 4.18 12.48 -9.89
N ILE A 55 4.16 12.74 -8.58
CA ILE A 55 4.21 11.69 -7.56
C ILE A 55 3.13 11.84 -6.48
N ILE A 56 2.82 10.71 -5.85
CA ILE A 56 2.25 10.64 -4.50
C ILE A 56 3.38 10.25 -3.56
N PHE A 57 3.65 11.02 -2.50
CA PHE A 57 4.68 10.70 -1.51
C PHE A 57 4.06 10.01 -0.30
N HIS A 58 4.33 8.72 -0.11
CA HIS A 58 3.85 7.95 1.03
C HIS A 58 4.81 8.10 2.23
N VAL A 59 4.30 8.51 3.38
CA VAL A 59 5.09 8.82 4.57
C VAL A 59 5.11 7.61 5.52
N ASP A 60 6.28 6.96 5.64
CA ASP A 60 6.53 5.99 6.72
C ASP A 60 6.98 6.70 8.00
N ARG A 61 8.27 7.07 8.10
CA ARG A 61 8.87 7.70 9.30
C ARG A 61 9.37 9.12 9.10
N SER A 62 9.20 9.67 7.90
CA SER A 62 9.60 11.05 7.61
C SER A 62 8.79 12.04 8.46
N ASP A 63 9.37 13.19 8.78
CA ASP A 63 8.67 14.22 9.55
C ASP A 63 7.53 14.85 8.71
N ILE A 64 6.29 14.66 9.15
CA ILE A 64 5.10 15.16 8.47
C ILE A 64 5.09 16.69 8.33
N TYR A 65 5.74 17.43 9.23
CA TYR A 65 5.83 18.90 9.13
C TYR A 65 6.82 19.32 8.04
N GLU A 66 7.95 18.62 7.91
CA GLU A 66 8.90 18.86 6.82
C GLU A 66 8.32 18.42 5.47
N VAL A 67 7.56 17.32 5.43
CA VAL A 67 6.79 16.91 4.24
C VAL A 67 5.77 17.98 3.86
N ARG A 68 4.99 18.50 4.83
CA ARG A 68 4.04 19.61 4.61
C ARG A 68 4.74 20.83 4.02
N ARG A 69 5.90 21.17 4.56
CA ARG A 69 6.66 22.38 4.17
C ARG A 69 7.32 22.26 2.80
N LYS A 70 7.83 21.08 2.43
CA LYS A 70 8.66 20.91 1.22
C LYS A 70 7.92 20.31 0.03
N LEU A 71 6.94 19.43 0.28
CA LEU A 71 6.33 18.60 -0.78
C LEU A 71 4.84 18.86 -1.00
N LYS A 72 4.08 19.15 0.07
CA LYS A 72 2.62 19.06 0.05
C LYS A 72 1.91 20.06 -0.88
N ASP A 73 2.51 21.21 -1.14
CA ASP A 73 1.97 22.19 -2.08
C ASP A 73 2.07 21.72 -3.54
N LYS A 74 2.94 20.74 -3.82
CA LYS A 74 3.28 20.27 -5.17
C LYS A 74 2.82 18.84 -5.45
N PHE A 75 2.72 18.02 -4.41
CA PHE A 75 2.44 16.59 -4.52
C PHE A 75 1.30 16.17 -3.60
N CYS A 76 0.63 15.09 -4.00
CA CYS A 76 -0.22 14.37 -3.07
C CYS A 76 0.64 13.63 -2.05
N VAL A 77 0.16 13.53 -0.81
CA VAL A 77 0.84 12.80 0.27
C VAL A 77 -0.07 11.69 0.77
N SER A 78 0.49 10.55 1.15
CA SER A 78 -0.25 9.46 1.79
C SER A 78 0.47 8.93 3.02
N GLY A 79 -0.18 8.09 3.82
CA GLY A 79 0.45 7.45 4.98
C GLY A 79 0.53 8.34 6.22
N GLY A 80 1.49 8.04 7.10
CA GLY A 80 1.77 8.79 8.31
C GLY A 80 1.11 8.27 9.59
N ILE A 81 0.25 7.25 9.52
CA ILE A 81 -0.30 6.57 10.71
C ILE A 81 0.63 5.41 11.11
N PRO A 82 1.39 5.50 12.22
CA PRO A 82 2.40 4.51 12.54
C PRO A 82 1.80 3.12 12.78
N ASN A 83 2.31 2.07 12.14
CA ASN A 83 1.76 0.71 12.27
C ASN A 83 1.65 0.24 13.73
N TRP A 84 2.61 0.61 14.59
CA TRP A 84 2.57 0.23 16.00
C TRP A 84 1.32 0.76 16.73
N VAL A 85 0.77 1.92 16.33
CA VAL A 85 -0.45 2.44 16.97
C VAL A 85 -1.64 1.56 16.62
N LEU A 86 -1.66 1.00 15.42
CA LEU A 86 -2.68 0.06 14.96
C LEU A 86 -2.55 -1.30 15.66
N SER A 87 -1.33 -1.73 15.99
CA SER A 87 -1.07 -3.01 16.65
C SER A 87 -1.27 -2.97 18.17
N VAL A 88 -0.63 -2.03 18.87
CA VAL A 88 -0.58 -2.03 20.35
C VAL A 88 -1.34 -0.88 21.00
N GLY A 89 -1.66 0.20 20.27
CA GLY A 89 -2.41 1.35 20.79
C GLY A 89 -3.87 1.06 21.08
N THR A 90 -4.58 2.07 21.62
CA THR A 90 -6.03 2.07 21.78
C THR A 90 -6.73 2.80 20.62
N PRO A 91 -8.05 2.62 20.42
CA PRO A 91 -8.82 3.39 19.44
C PRO A 91 -8.68 4.90 19.60
N GLU A 92 -8.51 5.41 20.83
CA GLU A 92 -8.29 6.82 21.12
C GLU A 92 -6.90 7.28 20.66
N ASP A 93 -5.86 6.47 20.84
CA ASP A 93 -4.52 6.75 20.32
C ASP A 93 -4.55 6.86 18.80
N VAL A 94 -5.24 5.94 18.12
CA VAL A 94 -5.41 5.96 16.66
C VAL A 94 -6.10 7.24 16.21
N GLN A 95 -7.21 7.62 16.85
CA GLN A 95 -7.94 8.84 16.55
C GLN A 95 -7.08 10.09 16.74
N HIS A 96 -6.27 10.13 17.81
CA HIS A 96 -5.35 11.22 18.07
C HIS A 96 -4.31 11.37 16.96
N TYR A 97 -3.71 10.26 16.52
CA TYR A 97 -2.76 10.26 15.39
C TYR A 97 -3.43 10.67 14.08
N CYS A 98 -4.63 10.13 13.78
CA CYS A 98 -5.39 10.51 12.60
C CYS A 98 -5.68 12.01 12.57
N LYS A 99 -6.16 12.57 13.69
CA LYS A 99 -6.42 14.01 13.82
C LYS A 99 -5.17 14.83 13.53
N LYS A 100 -4.05 14.48 14.18
CA LYS A 100 -2.77 15.17 13.99
C LYS A 100 -2.34 15.17 12.53
N VAL A 101 -2.40 14.02 11.87
CA VAL A 101 -1.98 13.88 10.47
C VAL A 101 -2.90 14.64 9.53
N ILE A 102 -4.23 14.55 9.71
CA ILE A 102 -5.20 15.30 8.92
C ILE A 102 -5.00 16.80 9.09
N ASP A 103 -4.86 17.30 10.31
CA ASP A 103 -4.67 18.74 10.57
C ASP A 103 -3.41 19.29 9.88
N VAL A 104 -2.34 18.49 9.80
CA VAL A 104 -1.05 18.91 9.22
C VAL A 104 -1.05 18.75 7.70
N LEU A 105 -1.53 17.62 7.18
CA LEU A 105 -1.32 17.23 5.77
C LEU A 105 -2.58 17.34 4.91
N ALA A 106 -3.78 17.45 5.47
CA ALA A 106 -5.02 17.36 4.71
C ALA A 106 -5.86 18.64 4.73
N SER A 107 -5.38 19.76 5.27
CA SER A 107 -6.18 20.99 5.35
C SER A 107 -6.49 21.63 3.98
N ASP A 108 -5.72 21.30 2.94
CA ASP A 108 -5.76 21.95 1.62
C ASP A 108 -5.92 20.96 0.44
N GLY A 109 -6.38 19.73 0.70
CA GLY A 109 -6.57 18.72 -0.33
C GLY A 109 -5.35 17.84 -0.50
N GLY A 110 -5.38 16.89 -1.43
CA GLY A 110 -4.19 16.14 -1.84
C GLY A 110 -3.52 15.31 -0.74
N TYR A 111 -4.31 14.76 0.18
CA TYR A 111 -3.87 13.76 1.16
C TYR A 111 -4.73 12.50 1.08
N ILE A 112 -4.09 11.33 1.19
CA ILE A 112 -4.74 10.02 1.24
C ILE A 112 -4.41 9.37 2.58
N MET A 113 -5.43 9.14 3.41
CA MET A 113 -5.26 8.44 4.68
C MET A 113 -4.77 7.01 4.45
N ASP A 114 -3.66 6.66 5.09
CA ASP A 114 -3.09 5.32 5.04
C ASP A 114 -2.19 5.07 6.27
N ALA A 115 -1.87 3.80 6.53
CA ALA A 115 -0.81 3.44 7.47
C ALA A 115 0.57 3.91 6.95
N SER A 116 1.57 3.98 7.83
CA SER A 116 2.95 4.33 7.48
C SER A 116 3.65 3.25 6.64
N ALA A 117 3.27 1.99 6.82
CA ALA A 117 3.81 0.85 6.11
C ALA A 117 2.74 -0.26 6.00
N ILE A 118 3.10 -1.41 5.43
CA ILE A 118 2.18 -2.53 5.23
C ILE A 118 1.65 -3.02 6.58
N ILE A 119 0.33 -3.00 6.73
CA ILE A 119 -0.37 -3.52 7.92
C ILE A 119 -0.18 -5.03 7.99
N GLN A 120 0.40 -5.52 9.08
CA GLN A 120 0.61 -6.95 9.32
C GLN A 120 -0.58 -7.54 10.12
N ASN A 121 -0.51 -8.83 10.42
CA ASN A 121 -1.56 -9.57 11.14
C ASN A 121 -1.68 -9.23 12.64
N ASP A 122 -0.83 -8.35 13.15
CA ASP A 122 -0.81 -7.88 14.54
C ASP A 122 -1.70 -6.64 14.77
N ALA A 123 -2.19 -6.01 13.70
CA ALA A 123 -3.11 -4.89 13.80
C ALA A 123 -4.47 -5.31 14.40
N LYS A 124 -4.92 -4.56 15.39
CA LYS A 124 -6.21 -4.81 16.05
C LYS A 124 -7.36 -4.32 15.19
N ILE A 125 -8.42 -5.12 15.08
CA ILE A 125 -9.60 -4.81 14.26
C ILE A 125 -10.26 -3.50 14.71
N GLU A 126 -10.38 -3.29 16.01
CA GLU A 126 -10.93 -2.06 16.61
C GLU A 126 -10.12 -0.82 16.23
N ASN A 127 -8.81 -0.94 16.07
CA ASN A 127 -7.94 0.16 15.69
C ASN A 127 -8.09 0.53 14.20
N ILE A 128 -8.20 -0.48 13.32
CA ILE A 128 -8.49 -0.25 11.89
C ILE A 128 -9.87 0.40 11.70
N LYS A 129 -10.87 -0.05 12.46
CA LYS A 129 -12.20 0.58 12.47
C LYS A 129 -12.13 2.02 12.95
N ALA A 130 -11.42 2.28 14.05
CA ALA A 130 -11.25 3.63 14.58
C ALA A 130 -10.59 4.57 13.56
N MET A 131 -9.54 4.12 12.87
CA MET A 131 -8.88 4.88 11.80
C MET A 131 -9.87 5.25 10.68
N THR A 132 -10.59 4.24 10.17
CA THR A 132 -11.54 4.41 9.06
C THR A 132 -12.70 5.32 9.43
N GLU A 133 -13.34 5.08 10.58
CA GLU A 133 -14.51 5.83 11.04
C GLU A 133 -14.15 7.26 11.45
N PHE A 134 -12.99 7.47 12.04
CA PHE A 134 -12.53 8.82 12.37
C PHE A 134 -12.25 9.61 11.10
N THR A 135 -11.50 9.05 10.15
CA THR A 135 -11.16 9.71 8.88
C THR A 135 -12.40 10.12 8.09
N ARG A 136 -13.45 9.28 8.08
CA ARG A 136 -14.71 9.61 7.38
C ARG A 136 -15.55 10.68 8.06
N ARG A 137 -15.43 10.84 9.39
CA ARG A 137 -16.22 11.79 10.17
C ARG A 137 -15.51 13.12 10.41
N TYR A 138 -14.19 13.07 10.54
CA TYR A 138 -13.37 14.24 10.82
C TYR A 138 -13.14 15.00 9.52
N ASP A 139 -14.10 15.85 9.20
CA ASP A 139 -14.10 16.68 8.01
C ASP A 139 -13.36 18.00 8.27
N VAL A 140 -12.31 18.24 7.50
CA VAL A 140 -11.56 19.51 7.48
C VAL A 140 -11.89 20.37 6.26
N TYR A 141 -12.66 19.83 5.31
CA TYR A 141 -13.10 20.54 4.12
C TYR A 141 -14.51 21.07 4.36
N SER A 142 -14.61 22.15 5.13
CA SER A 142 -15.88 22.78 5.44
C SER A 142 -16.53 23.38 4.18
N THR A 143 -17.23 22.62 3.33
CA THR A 143 -18.29 23.14 2.42
C THR A 143 -19.15 22.01 1.85
N ASP A 144 -20.48 22.18 1.99
CA ASP A 144 -21.61 21.54 1.33
C ASP A 144 -21.46 20.07 0.87
N GLN A 145 -22.17 19.19 1.58
CA GLN A 145 -22.49 17.80 1.23
C GLN A 145 -23.10 17.59 -0.17
N GLN A 146 -23.24 18.63 -1.01
CA GLN A 146 -23.84 18.54 -2.34
C GLN A 146 -22.95 17.81 -3.36
N LEU A 147 -21.62 17.78 -3.18
CA LEU A 147 -20.73 17.09 -4.14
C LEU A 147 -20.71 15.56 -3.98
N LEU A 148 -21.32 14.99 -2.93
CA LEU A 148 -21.44 13.54 -2.76
C LEU A 148 -22.64 12.93 -3.52
N HIS A 149 -23.49 13.77 -4.15
CA HIS A 149 -24.66 13.31 -4.91
C HIS A 149 -24.55 13.43 -6.43
N SER A 150 -23.49 14.06 -6.96
CA SER A 150 -23.14 13.89 -8.37
C SER A 150 -22.23 12.68 -8.53
N GLY A 151 -22.77 11.50 -8.23
CA GLY A 151 -22.34 10.29 -8.91
C GLY A 151 -22.76 10.41 -10.37
N GLU A 152 -22.13 11.31 -11.12
CA GLU A 152 -22.02 11.07 -12.55
C GLU A 152 -21.34 9.72 -12.64
N ASN A 153 -22.06 8.75 -13.19
CA ASN A 153 -21.49 7.51 -13.69
C ASN A 153 -20.44 7.92 -14.72
N ILE A 154 -19.24 8.27 -14.27
CA ILE A 154 -18.02 8.01 -15.02
C ILE A 154 -18.14 6.52 -15.29
N GLY A 155 -18.55 6.19 -16.51
CA GLY A 155 -18.76 4.81 -16.92
C GLY A 155 -17.50 4.06 -16.57
N GLY A 156 -17.53 3.38 -15.42
CA GLY A 156 -16.55 2.38 -15.11
C GLY A 156 -16.61 1.49 -16.32
N ALA A 157 -15.48 1.36 -17.03
CA ALA A 157 -15.34 0.23 -17.91
C ALA A 157 -15.83 -0.96 -17.08
N ASP A 158 -16.84 -1.67 -17.58
CA ASP A 158 -17.33 -2.88 -16.92
C ASP A 158 -16.08 -3.64 -16.49
N PRO A 159 -15.97 -4.06 -15.21
CA PRO A 159 -14.83 -4.83 -14.77
C PRO A 159 -14.64 -5.92 -15.83
N PRO A 160 -13.44 -6.05 -16.44
CA PRO A 160 -13.24 -6.94 -17.56
C PRO A 160 -13.84 -8.27 -17.17
N ASP A 161 -14.79 -8.75 -17.97
CA ASP A 161 -15.65 -9.88 -17.65
C ASP A 161 -14.80 -11.00 -17.05
N SER A 162 -14.77 -11.07 -15.72
CA SER A 162 -13.96 -12.02 -14.99
C SER A 162 -14.76 -13.31 -14.90
N THR A 163 -15.11 -13.82 -16.08
CA THR A 163 -15.69 -15.15 -16.26
C THR A 163 -14.67 -16.26 -16.02
N LEU A 164 -13.41 -15.90 -15.71
CA LEU A 164 -12.40 -16.83 -15.21
C LEU A 164 -12.71 -17.19 -13.76
N LYS A 165 -13.70 -18.06 -13.57
CA LYS A 165 -13.81 -18.82 -12.31
C LYS A 165 -12.52 -19.63 -12.16
N PRO A 166 -11.74 -19.43 -11.08
CA PRO A 166 -10.55 -20.24 -10.87
C PRO A 166 -10.96 -21.71 -10.78
N LYS A 167 -10.39 -22.53 -11.69
CA LYS A 167 -10.66 -23.98 -11.74
C LYS A 167 -10.11 -24.71 -10.52
N ILE A 168 -9.15 -24.09 -9.84
CA ILE A 168 -8.40 -24.65 -8.72
C ILE A 168 -8.74 -23.83 -7.47
N LYS A 169 -8.91 -24.50 -6.33
CA LYS A 169 -9.20 -23.84 -5.06
C LYS A 169 -8.01 -22.94 -4.64
N PRO A 170 -8.27 -21.76 -4.05
CA PRO A 170 -7.22 -20.95 -3.45
C PRO A 170 -6.41 -21.76 -2.43
N GLY A 171 -5.09 -21.58 -2.42
CA GLY A 171 -4.18 -22.29 -1.51
C GLY A 171 -3.64 -23.62 -2.05
N VAL A 172 -3.92 -23.97 -3.31
CA VAL A 172 -3.41 -25.20 -3.95
C VAL A 172 -2.96 -24.86 -5.37
N CYS A 173 -1.79 -25.34 -5.80
CA CYS A 173 -1.35 -25.16 -7.20
C CYS A 173 -1.80 -26.34 -8.07
N ILE A 174 -1.60 -27.57 -7.60
CA ILE A 174 -1.97 -28.82 -8.25
C ILE A 174 -2.82 -29.63 -7.26
N PRO A 175 -4.13 -29.80 -7.51
CA PRO A 175 -5.00 -30.60 -6.66
C PRO A 175 -4.49 -32.03 -6.45
N TRP A 176 -4.68 -32.58 -5.26
CA TRP A 176 -4.30 -33.96 -4.95
C TRP A 176 -4.89 -34.95 -5.96
N GLU A 177 -6.12 -34.72 -6.41
CA GLU A 177 -6.86 -35.60 -7.32
C GLU A 177 -6.26 -35.63 -8.73
N GLU A 178 -5.54 -34.57 -9.11
CA GLU A 178 -4.74 -34.52 -10.31
C GLU A 178 -3.43 -35.27 -10.10
N LYS A 179 -2.70 -34.95 -9.02
CA LYS A 179 -1.41 -35.59 -8.73
C LYS A 179 -1.53 -37.10 -8.52
N ARG A 180 -2.62 -37.54 -7.89
CA ARG A 180 -2.88 -38.94 -7.55
C ARG A 180 -2.92 -39.85 -8.78
N ARG A 181 -3.34 -39.31 -9.93
CA ARG A 181 -3.42 -40.02 -11.22
C ARG A 181 -2.05 -40.37 -11.79
N GLU A 182 -1.03 -39.63 -11.42
CA GLU A 182 0.36 -39.86 -11.85
C GLU A 182 1.09 -40.85 -10.94
N LEU A 183 0.61 -41.01 -9.71
CA LEU A 183 1.29 -41.82 -8.70
C LEU A 183 0.91 -43.30 -8.85
N PRO A 184 1.87 -44.24 -8.64
CA PRO A 184 1.56 -45.65 -8.55
C PRO A 184 0.62 -45.94 -7.37
N ARG A 185 0.18 -47.19 -7.23
CA ARG A 185 -0.65 -47.60 -6.08
C ARG A 185 0.09 -47.27 -4.77
N ILE A 186 -0.53 -46.44 -3.94
CA ILE A 186 0.00 -46.09 -2.62
C ILE A 186 -0.22 -47.27 -1.67
N LEU A 187 0.85 -47.71 -1.00
CA LEU A 187 0.80 -48.72 0.05
C LEU A 187 0.69 -47.99 1.40
N GLY A 188 -0.53 -47.85 1.95
CA GLY A 188 -0.78 -47.16 3.21
C GLY A 188 -2.04 -46.29 3.16
N ASP A 189 -2.15 -45.36 4.10
CA ASP A 189 -3.27 -44.41 4.17
C ASP A 189 -3.08 -43.27 3.16
N GLU A 190 -3.87 -43.31 2.09
CA GLU A 190 -3.87 -42.33 1.01
C GLU A 190 -4.24 -40.92 1.51
N ASN A 191 -5.06 -40.81 2.57
CA ASN A 191 -5.49 -39.52 3.09
C ASN A 191 -4.35 -38.72 3.70
N ILE A 192 -3.38 -39.41 4.32
CA ILE A 192 -2.19 -38.76 4.89
C ILE A 192 -1.35 -38.15 3.77
N VAL A 193 -1.17 -38.89 2.67
CA VAL A 193 -0.40 -38.43 1.52
C VAL A 193 -1.09 -37.24 0.86
N GLY A 194 -2.41 -37.28 0.69
CA GLY A 194 -3.18 -36.17 0.17
C GLY A 194 -3.10 -34.91 1.02
N ARG A 195 -3.23 -35.04 2.34
CA ARG A 195 -3.10 -33.90 3.27
C ARG A 195 -1.71 -33.26 3.19
N ILE A 196 -0.65 -34.08 3.22
CA ILE A 196 0.73 -33.56 3.14
C ILE A 196 0.96 -32.89 1.78
N TRP A 197 0.43 -33.46 0.70
CA TRP A 197 0.51 -32.85 -0.62
C TRP A 197 -0.14 -31.45 -0.63
N GLU A 198 -1.38 -31.34 -0.15
CA GLU A 198 -2.07 -30.05 -0.09
C GLU A 198 -1.36 -29.03 0.82
N GLU A 199 -0.77 -29.46 1.93
CA GLU A 199 0.07 -28.59 2.78
C GLU A 199 1.29 -28.05 2.01
N VAL A 200 2.00 -28.92 1.27
CA VAL A 200 3.14 -28.50 0.44
C VAL A 200 2.72 -27.54 -0.67
N GLU A 201 1.62 -27.85 -1.35
CA GLU A 201 1.06 -27.00 -2.41
C GLU A 201 0.63 -25.62 -1.89
N SER A 202 0.21 -25.53 -0.63
CA SER A 202 -0.13 -24.25 0.01
C SER A 202 1.08 -23.32 0.15
N PHE A 203 2.27 -23.87 0.42
CA PHE A 203 3.51 -23.08 0.44
C PHE A 203 3.91 -22.64 -0.96
N GLY A 204 3.77 -23.51 -1.97
CA GLY A 204 4.02 -23.15 -3.37
C GLY A 204 3.06 -22.06 -3.86
N TYR A 205 1.78 -22.16 -3.50
CA TYR A 205 0.77 -21.17 -3.81
C TYR A 205 1.11 -19.83 -3.16
N LEU A 206 1.44 -19.83 -1.87
CA LEU A 206 1.83 -18.62 -1.15
C LEU A 206 3.08 -17.99 -1.78
N PHE A 207 4.08 -18.79 -2.18
CA PHE A 207 5.28 -18.27 -2.85
C PHE A 207 4.94 -17.57 -4.17
N ILE A 208 4.09 -18.16 -5.02
CA ILE A 208 3.68 -17.55 -6.28
C ILE A 208 2.98 -16.20 -6.02
N TRP A 209 2.03 -16.16 -5.09
CA TRP A 209 1.29 -14.93 -4.82
C TRP A 209 2.14 -13.87 -4.13
N GLN A 210 2.91 -14.25 -3.12
CA GLN A 210 3.65 -13.32 -2.27
C GLN A 210 4.98 -12.86 -2.90
N ILE A 211 5.62 -13.71 -3.70
CA ILE A 211 6.98 -13.45 -4.21
C ILE A 211 6.99 -13.24 -5.72
N LEU A 212 6.21 -14.00 -6.50
CA LEU A 212 6.23 -13.86 -7.96
C LEU A 212 5.31 -12.75 -8.46
N LEU A 213 4.17 -12.53 -7.79
CA LEU A 213 3.14 -11.58 -8.24
C LEU A 213 3.08 -10.28 -7.43
N SER A 214 3.77 -10.20 -6.29
CA SER A 214 3.78 -8.98 -5.45
C SER A 214 4.90 -7.99 -5.78
N PHE A 215 5.76 -8.29 -6.76
CA PHE A 215 6.82 -7.41 -7.29
C PHE A 215 6.66 -7.26 -8.80
#